data_AF-A0A7Y3DIV4-F1
#
_entry.id   AF-A0A7Y3DIV4-F1
#
_cell.length_a   1.000
_cell.length_b   1.000
_cell.length_c   1.000
_cell.angle_alpha   90.00
_cell.angle_beta   90.00
_cell.angle_gamma   90.00
#
_symmetry.space_group_name_H-M   'P 1'
#
loop_
_entity.id
_entity.type
_entity.pdbx_description
1 polymer ?
#
loop_
_entity_poly.entity_id
_entity_poly.type
_entity_poly.pdbx_seq_one_letter_code
_entity_poly.pdbx_strand_id
1 'polypeptide(L)'
;MTDFSSQEANLDEFVDFFNARDLEAVRDLLDDEVSAPFFGGTGYEAVMQGMGELVLGYPGIVTTRGELGDEPVVVAWIPGEERVYRRMGYFRFTFTDEPAEPDVVDGELKIEHIDYSDELDDGTLLAEEPDPADMAEWESWREWEEGAD
;
A
#
# COMPACT_ATOMS: atom_id res chain seq x y z
N MET A 1 -17.10 9.97 -14.78
CA MET A 1 -17.59 9.97 -13.39
C MET A 1 -16.97 8.72 -12.82
N THR A 2 -15.78 8.88 -12.26
CA THR A 2 -14.98 7.77 -11.76
C THR A 2 -15.78 7.09 -10.65
N ASP A 3 -15.97 5.79 -10.79
CA ASP A 3 -16.81 5.00 -9.89
C ASP A 3 -16.01 4.76 -8.60
N PHE A 4 -16.39 5.45 -7.51
CA PHE A 4 -15.69 5.36 -6.23
C PHE A 4 -15.54 3.91 -5.73
N SER A 5 -16.52 3.05 -6.03
CA SER A 5 -16.47 1.63 -5.64
C SER A 5 -15.37 0.84 -6.36
N SER A 6 -14.94 1.27 -7.56
CA SER A 6 -13.85 0.63 -8.30
C SER A 6 -12.46 1.10 -7.82
N GLN A 7 -12.37 2.31 -7.26
CA GLN A 7 -11.16 2.78 -6.58
C GLN A 7 -10.98 2.08 -5.23
N GLU A 8 -12.06 1.95 -4.45
CA GLU A 8 -12.04 1.24 -3.18
C GLU A 8 -11.64 -0.24 -3.34
N ALA A 9 -12.08 -0.89 -4.44
CA ALA A 9 -11.66 -2.24 -4.78
C ALA A 9 -10.15 -2.34 -5.05
N ASN A 10 -9.60 -1.45 -5.89
CA ASN A 10 -8.17 -1.43 -6.17
C ASN A 10 -7.31 -1.14 -4.92
N LEU A 11 -7.78 -0.26 -4.03
CA LEU A 11 -7.08 -0.01 -2.77
C LEU A 11 -7.10 -1.24 -1.85
N ASP A 12 -8.17 -2.03 -1.87
CA ASP A 12 -8.22 -3.30 -1.14
C ASP A 12 -7.22 -4.30 -1.69
N GLU A 13 -7.21 -4.46 -3.01
CA GLU A 13 -6.27 -5.35 -3.70
C GLU A 13 -4.82 -4.92 -3.41
N PHE A 14 -4.54 -3.63 -3.41
CA PHE A 14 -3.23 -3.11 -3.01
C PHE A 14 -2.88 -3.51 -1.57
N VAL A 15 -3.78 -3.33 -0.61
CA VAL A 15 -3.56 -3.69 0.80
C VAL A 15 -3.30 -5.19 0.95
N ASP A 16 -4.12 -6.03 0.31
CA ASP A 16 -4.00 -7.49 0.36
C ASP A 16 -2.66 -7.94 -0.25
N PHE A 17 -2.34 -7.50 -1.46
CA PHE A 17 -1.10 -7.89 -2.15
C PHE A 17 0.15 -7.38 -1.43
N PHE A 18 0.13 -6.13 -0.93
CA PHE A 18 1.26 -5.57 -0.20
C PHE A 18 1.53 -6.33 1.10
N ASN A 19 0.47 -6.64 1.88
CA ASN A 19 0.59 -7.42 3.12
C ASN A 19 0.99 -8.88 2.87
N ALA A 20 0.53 -9.48 1.76
CA ALA A 20 0.94 -10.82 1.31
C ALA A 20 2.38 -10.87 0.76
N ARG A 21 3.06 -9.72 0.62
CA ARG A 21 4.37 -9.56 -0.03
C ARG A 21 4.37 -9.96 -1.50
N ASP A 22 3.21 -9.94 -2.14
CA ASP A 22 3.06 -10.22 -3.57
C ASP A 22 3.30 -8.94 -4.39
N LEU A 23 4.57 -8.55 -4.47
CA LEU A 23 4.98 -7.36 -5.23
C LEU A 23 4.70 -7.50 -6.73
N GLU A 24 4.64 -8.73 -7.25
CA GLU A 24 4.26 -8.95 -8.65
C GLU A 24 2.79 -8.62 -8.89
N ALA A 25 1.91 -8.98 -7.95
CA ALA A 25 0.50 -8.57 -7.99
C ALA A 25 0.31 -7.06 -7.77
N VAL A 26 1.08 -6.43 -6.86
CA VAL A 26 1.07 -4.96 -6.69
C VAL A 26 1.46 -4.26 -7.98
N ARG A 27 2.47 -4.77 -8.70
CA ARG A 27 2.89 -4.22 -10.00
C ARG A 27 1.74 -4.19 -11.00
N ASP A 28 0.91 -5.22 -11.02
CA ASP A 28 -0.22 -5.28 -11.96
C ASP A 28 -1.17 -4.10 -11.73
N LEU A 29 -1.37 -3.65 -10.48
CA LEU A 29 -2.23 -2.51 -10.17
C LEU A 29 -1.65 -1.15 -10.63
N LEU A 30 -0.38 -1.06 -11.01
CA LEU A 30 0.29 0.19 -11.37
C LEU A 30 0.18 0.48 -12.87
N ASP A 31 0.05 1.76 -13.19
CA ASP A 31 0.26 2.24 -14.56
C ASP A 31 1.75 2.15 -14.95
N ASP A 32 2.03 2.00 -16.25
CA ASP A 32 3.41 1.86 -16.75
C ASP A 32 4.23 3.14 -16.43
N GLU A 33 3.58 4.31 -16.47
CA GLU A 33 4.14 5.63 -16.20
C GLU A 33 3.83 6.14 -14.78
N VAL A 34 3.47 5.25 -13.85
CA VAL A 34 3.12 5.61 -12.46
C VAL A 34 4.14 6.55 -11.82
N SER A 35 3.67 7.61 -11.17
CA SER A 35 4.52 8.57 -10.47
C SER A 35 4.42 8.38 -8.96
N ALA A 36 5.52 8.05 -8.29
CA ALA A 36 5.58 7.99 -6.84
C ALA A 36 6.91 8.56 -6.32
N PRO A 37 6.98 9.87 -6.02
CA PRO A 37 8.20 10.54 -5.58
C PRO A 37 8.86 9.89 -4.36
N PHE A 38 8.05 9.39 -3.42
CA PHE A 38 8.52 8.69 -2.23
C PHE A 38 9.26 7.38 -2.56
N PHE A 39 8.85 6.67 -3.61
CA PHE A 39 9.45 5.42 -4.05
C PHE A 39 10.55 5.61 -5.12
N GLY A 40 11.03 6.84 -5.33
CA GLY A 40 12.18 7.08 -6.19
C GLY A 40 11.86 7.66 -7.57
N GLY A 41 10.60 7.96 -7.89
CA GLY A 41 10.25 8.77 -9.07
C GLY A 41 9.12 8.21 -9.91
N THR A 42 9.30 8.20 -11.24
CA THR A 42 8.28 7.84 -12.23
C THR A 42 8.65 6.52 -12.93
N GLY A 43 7.63 5.73 -13.27
CA GLY A 43 7.72 4.42 -13.91
C GLY A 43 7.64 3.28 -12.90
N TYR A 44 6.89 2.22 -13.24
CA TYR A 44 6.64 1.11 -12.33
C TYR A 44 7.93 0.45 -11.82
N GLU A 45 8.99 0.37 -12.63
CA GLU A 45 10.27 -0.22 -12.21
C GLU A 45 10.88 0.51 -11.01
N ALA A 46 10.88 1.85 -11.04
CA ALA A 46 11.39 2.66 -9.95
C ALA A 46 10.51 2.52 -8.70
N VAL A 47 9.18 2.56 -8.88
CA VAL A 47 8.23 2.41 -7.78
C VAL A 47 8.35 1.04 -7.11
N MET A 48 8.43 -0.04 -7.89
CA MET A 48 8.58 -1.40 -7.37
C MET A 48 9.91 -1.59 -6.64
N GLN A 49 10.99 -0.98 -7.15
CA GLN A 49 12.26 -0.96 -6.43
C GLN A 49 12.13 -0.25 -5.07
N GLY A 50 11.54 0.95 -5.05
CA GLY A 50 11.34 1.70 -3.81
C GLY A 50 10.44 0.98 -2.80
N MET A 51 9.38 0.30 -3.26
CA MET A 51 8.55 -0.56 -2.41
C MET A 51 9.34 -1.73 -1.84
N GLY A 52 10.18 -2.38 -2.66
CA GLY A 52 11.08 -3.43 -2.20
C GLY A 52 12.07 -2.92 -1.14
N GLU A 53 12.65 -1.74 -1.34
CA GLU A 53 13.54 -1.10 -0.36
C GLU A 53 12.80 -0.75 0.94
N LEU A 54 11.55 -0.29 0.87
CA LEU A 54 10.70 -0.04 2.04
C LEU A 54 10.45 -1.32 2.83
N VAL A 55 10.07 -2.41 2.15
CA VAL A 55 9.84 -3.71 2.80
C VAL A 55 11.12 -4.26 3.42
N LEU A 56 12.27 -4.12 2.76
CA LEU A 56 13.56 -4.54 3.32
C LEU A 56 13.97 -3.68 4.54
N GLY A 57 13.68 -2.38 4.51
CA GLY A 57 13.95 -1.45 5.61
C GLY A 57 13.02 -1.65 6.80
N TYR A 58 11.77 -2.05 6.55
CA TYR A 58 10.74 -2.28 7.55
C TYR A 58 10.04 -3.63 7.29
N PRO A 59 10.65 -4.77 7.61
CA PRO A 59 10.11 -6.06 7.20
C PRO A 59 8.78 -6.44 7.88
N GLY A 60 8.41 -5.77 8.97
CA GLY A 60 7.09 -5.89 9.61
C GLY A 60 6.10 -4.79 9.20
N ILE A 61 6.39 -4.01 8.16
CA ILE A 61 5.46 -2.99 7.67
C ILE A 61 4.20 -3.65 7.13
N VAL A 62 3.04 -3.12 7.53
CA VAL A 62 1.73 -3.54 7.05
C VAL A 62 0.93 -2.31 6.63
N THR A 63 -0.03 -2.51 5.75
CA THR A 63 -0.95 -1.47 5.29
C THR A 63 -2.38 -1.81 5.67
N THR A 64 -3.19 -0.80 5.96
CA THR A 64 -4.63 -0.95 6.17
C THR A 64 -5.38 0.14 5.43
N ARG A 65 -6.71 -0.01 5.31
CA ARG A 65 -7.57 1.04 4.78
C ARG A 65 -7.68 2.21 5.75
N GLY A 66 -7.79 3.40 5.20
CA GLY A 66 -8.16 4.59 5.93
C GLY A 66 -8.98 5.56 5.08
N GLU A 67 -9.48 6.59 5.72
CA GLU A 67 -10.30 7.63 5.15
C GLU A 67 -9.81 8.98 5.69
N LEU A 68 -9.44 9.88 4.77
CA LEU A 68 -9.07 11.25 5.07
C LEU A 68 -10.24 12.17 4.68
N GLY A 69 -11.13 12.45 5.64
CA GLY A 69 -12.40 13.09 5.33
C GLY A 69 -13.32 12.16 4.53
N ASP A 70 -13.47 12.43 3.23
CA ASP A 70 -14.24 11.59 2.27
C ASP A 70 -13.32 10.92 1.23
N GLU A 71 -11.99 11.06 1.35
CA GLU A 71 -11.00 10.49 0.42
C GLU A 71 -10.46 9.16 0.97
N PRO A 72 -10.57 8.05 0.22
CA PRO A 72 -10.00 6.77 0.65
C PRO A 72 -8.46 6.79 0.51
N VAL A 73 -7.78 6.29 1.54
CA VAL A 73 -6.31 6.25 1.63
C VAL A 73 -5.83 4.88 2.12
N VAL A 74 -4.54 4.59 1.93
CA VAL A 74 -3.89 3.43 2.53
C VAL A 74 -2.95 3.90 3.62
N VAL A 75 -3.10 3.38 4.84
CA VAL A 75 -2.28 3.77 5.99
C VAL A 75 -1.20 2.75 6.21
N ALA A 76 0.05 3.22 6.33
CA ALA A 76 1.22 2.39 6.58
C ALA A 76 1.54 2.34 8.07
N TRP A 77 1.80 1.13 8.55
CA TRP A 77 2.09 0.85 9.95
C TRP A 77 3.38 0.06 10.06
N ILE A 78 4.21 0.43 11.02
CA ILE A 78 5.43 -0.29 11.36
C ILE A 78 5.31 -0.86 12.77
N PRO A 79 5.99 -1.98 13.08
CA PRO A 79 6.02 -2.50 14.43
C PRO A 79 6.63 -1.45 15.38
N GLY A 80 5.89 -1.10 16.42
CA GLY A 80 6.31 -0.16 17.44
C GLY A 80 6.79 -0.86 18.72
N GLU A 81 6.93 -0.07 19.78
CA GLU A 81 7.25 -0.58 21.11
C GLU A 81 6.08 -1.42 21.66
N GLU A 82 6.37 -2.35 22.57
CA GLU A 82 5.35 -3.12 23.31
C GLU A 82 4.41 -3.98 22.44
N ARG A 83 4.81 -4.35 21.22
CA ARG A 83 4.00 -5.10 20.25
C ARG A 83 2.74 -4.37 19.77
N VAL A 84 2.83 -3.04 19.70
CA VAL A 84 1.77 -2.19 19.15
C VAL A 84 2.24 -1.61 17.84
N TYR A 85 1.38 -1.62 16.82
CA TYR A 85 1.69 -0.96 15.55
C TYR A 85 1.71 0.56 15.73
N ARG A 86 2.72 1.19 15.12
CA ARG A 86 2.82 2.64 15.03
C ARG A 86 2.55 3.06 13.60
N ARG A 87 1.73 4.11 13.43
CA ARG A 87 1.53 4.76 12.13
C ARG A 87 2.85 5.36 11.64
N MET A 88 3.24 4.97 10.43
CA MET A 88 4.35 5.57 9.70
C MET A 88 3.86 6.76 8.85
N GLY A 89 2.66 6.66 8.29
CA GLY A 89 2.08 7.67 7.42
C GLY A 89 0.93 7.08 6.61
N TYR A 90 0.52 7.76 5.55
CA TYR A 90 -0.50 7.27 4.63
C TYR A 90 -0.13 7.58 3.18
N PHE A 91 -0.69 6.79 2.27
CA PHE A 91 -0.57 6.91 0.83
C PHE A 91 -1.91 7.32 0.23
N ARG A 92 -1.86 8.30 -0.66
CA ARG A 92 -2.98 8.72 -1.51
C ARG A 92 -2.73 8.26 -2.93
N PHE A 93 -3.79 7.85 -3.61
CA PHE A 93 -3.70 7.26 -4.94
C PHE A 93 -4.56 8.06 -5.91
N THR A 94 -4.03 8.32 -7.10
CA THR A 94 -4.84 8.72 -8.25
C THR A 94 -4.80 7.61 -9.29
N PHE A 95 -5.89 7.46 -10.01
CA PHE A 95 -6.09 6.37 -10.95
C PHE A 95 -6.27 6.91 -12.37
N THR A 96 -5.84 6.13 -13.36
CA THR A 96 -6.05 6.45 -14.78
C THR A 96 -7.53 6.42 -15.12
N ASP A 97 -8.12 7.50 -15.63
CA ASP A 97 -9.51 7.51 -16.16
C ASP A 97 -9.54 7.03 -17.63
N GLU A 98 -8.56 6.23 -18.05
CA GLU A 98 -8.50 5.75 -19.43
C GLU A 98 -9.61 4.71 -19.66
N PRO A 99 -10.43 4.90 -20.70
CA PRO A 99 -11.44 3.91 -21.03
C PRO A 99 -10.74 2.61 -21.40
N ALA A 100 -11.22 1.51 -20.80
CA ALA A 100 -10.88 0.15 -21.23
C ALA A 100 -10.81 0.10 -22.77
N GLU A 101 -9.79 -0.55 -23.31
CA GLU A 101 -9.77 -0.84 -24.75
C GLU A 101 -11.13 -1.41 -25.17
N PRO A 102 -11.66 -1.09 -26.36
CA PRO A 102 -13.04 -1.43 -26.74
C PRO A 102 -13.38 -2.93 -26.71
N ASP A 103 -12.38 -3.80 -26.56
CA ASP A 103 -12.49 -5.26 -26.42
C ASP A 103 -12.28 -5.77 -24.97
N VAL A 104 -12.05 -4.87 -24.00
CA VAL A 104 -11.89 -5.17 -22.58
C VAL A 104 -13.15 -4.68 -21.85
N VAL A 105 -13.94 -5.63 -21.35
CA VAL A 105 -15.29 -5.37 -20.78
C VAL A 105 -15.22 -4.70 -19.40
N ASP A 106 -14.08 -4.77 -18.73
CA ASP A 106 -13.78 -4.13 -17.46
C ASP A 106 -12.40 -3.47 -17.59
N GLY A 107 -12.37 -2.16 -17.80
CA GLY A 107 -11.11 -1.40 -17.73
C GLY A 107 -10.67 -1.39 -16.29
N GLU A 108 -9.62 -2.14 -15.98
CA GLU A 108 -9.04 -2.13 -14.64
C GLU A 108 -8.40 -0.75 -14.41
N LEU A 109 -8.90 -0.03 -13.40
CA LEU A 109 -8.34 1.27 -13.00
C LEU A 109 -6.90 1.06 -12.52
N LYS A 110 -5.92 1.54 -13.27
CA LYS A 110 -4.52 1.48 -12.86
C LYS A 110 -4.15 2.70 -12.02
N ILE A 111 -3.24 2.51 -11.07
CA ILE A 111 -2.71 3.58 -10.21
C ILE A 111 -1.71 4.41 -11.02
N GLU A 112 -2.04 5.69 -11.22
CA GLU A 112 -1.21 6.67 -11.95
C GLU A 112 -0.27 7.42 -11.02
N HIS A 113 -0.70 7.72 -9.79
CA HIS A 113 0.10 8.48 -8.84
C HIS A 113 -0.04 7.94 -7.42
N ILE A 114 1.09 7.90 -6.69
CA ILE A 114 1.14 7.57 -5.27
C ILE A 114 1.85 8.71 -4.53
N ASP A 115 1.13 9.36 -3.63
CA ASP A 115 1.67 10.41 -2.77
C ASP A 115 1.73 9.92 -1.32
N TYR A 116 2.85 10.15 -0.64
CA TYR A 116 3.06 9.74 0.75
C TYR A 116 3.10 10.97 1.67
N SER A 117 2.43 10.87 2.81
CA SER A 117 2.50 11.84 3.89
C SER A 117 2.77 11.16 5.23
N ASP A 118 3.78 11.66 5.96
CA ASP A 118 4.06 11.28 7.36
C ASP A 118 3.41 12.22 8.37
N GLU A 119 2.71 13.26 7.91
CA GLU A 119 2.05 14.21 8.78
C GLU A 119 0.92 13.53 9.58
N LEU A 120 1.08 13.51 10.90
CA LEU A 120 0.07 13.01 11.84
C LEU A 120 -1.11 13.98 11.83
N ASP A 121 -2.07 13.69 10.97
CA ASP A 121 -3.30 14.44 10.75
C ASP A 121 -4.00 14.86 12.06
N ASP A 122 -4.52 16.09 12.13
CA ASP A 122 -5.17 16.75 13.29
C ASP A 122 -6.49 16.06 13.78
N GLY A 123 -6.71 14.78 13.43
CA GLY A 123 -7.86 13.96 13.83
C GLY A 123 -8.85 13.66 12.69
N THR A 124 -8.55 14.05 11.46
CA THR A 124 -9.38 13.80 10.27
C THR A 124 -9.11 12.48 9.57
N LEU A 125 -7.93 11.88 9.79
CA LEU A 125 -7.60 10.55 9.31
C LEU A 125 -8.21 9.48 10.22
N LEU A 126 -9.21 8.76 9.69
CA LEU A 126 -9.73 7.52 10.25
C LEU A 126 -8.99 6.36 9.59
N ALA A 127 -8.53 5.39 10.38
CA ALA A 127 -7.78 4.25 9.85
C ALA A 127 -8.17 2.99 10.60
N GLU A 128 -8.30 1.89 9.87
CA GLU A 128 -8.42 0.58 10.50
C GLU A 128 -7.07 0.22 11.13
N GLU A 129 -7.06 -0.15 12.40
CA GLU A 129 -5.85 -0.59 13.07
C GLU A 129 -5.51 -2.03 12.62
N PRO A 130 -4.24 -2.32 12.25
CA PRO A 130 -3.84 -3.67 11.90
C PRO A 130 -3.99 -4.63 13.09
N ASP A 131 -4.27 -5.90 12.81
CA ASP A 131 -4.45 -6.89 13.87
C ASP A 131 -3.10 -7.17 14.55
N PRO A 132 -3.00 -7.04 15.88
CA PRO A 132 -1.75 -7.34 16.60
C PRO A 132 -1.32 -8.82 16.47
N ALA A 133 -2.21 -9.73 16.08
CA ALA A 133 -1.86 -11.11 15.78
C ALA A 133 -0.93 -11.24 14.56
N ASP A 134 -1.06 -10.39 13.55
CA ASP A 134 -0.20 -10.36 12.37
C ASP A 134 1.27 -10.09 12.74
N MET A 135 1.49 -9.30 13.81
CA MET A 135 2.82 -9.00 14.31
C MET A 135 3.49 -10.25 14.91
N ALA A 136 2.72 -11.09 15.60
CA ALA A 136 3.21 -12.31 16.22
C ALA A 136 3.56 -13.38 15.17
N GLU A 137 2.79 -13.46 14.08
CA GLU A 137 3.17 -14.30 12.94
C GLU A 137 4.49 -13.83 12.36
N TRP A 138 4.64 -12.53 12.05
CA TRP A 138 5.90 -12.00 11.50
C TRP A 138 7.12 -12.23 12.40
N GLU A 139 7.00 -12.02 13.72
CA GLU A 139 8.07 -12.33 14.68
C GLU A 139 8.51 -13.80 14.57
N SER A 140 7.56 -14.73 14.41
CA SER A 140 7.86 -16.16 14.30
C SER A 140 8.62 -16.54 13.02
N TRP A 141 8.35 -15.87 11.89
CA TRP A 141 9.10 -16.07 10.65
C TRP A 141 10.53 -15.56 10.78
N ARG A 142 10.72 -14.40 11.42
CA ARG A 142 12.06 -13.84 11.67
C ARG A 142 12.91 -14.75 12.56
N GLU A 143 12.31 -15.29 13.63
CA GLU A 143 12.98 -16.24 14.53
C GLU A 143 13.39 -17.55 13.82
N TRP A 144 12.61 -18.00 12.83
CA TRP A 144 12.95 -19.15 11.99
C TRP A 144 14.10 -18.89 11.03
N GLU A 145 14.20 -17.69 10.44
CA GLU A 145 15.33 -17.30 9.58
C GLU A 145 16.63 -17.09 10.38
N GLU A 146 16.54 -16.58 11.62
CA GLU A 146 17.69 -16.41 12.52
C GLU A 146 18.12 -17.71 13.23
N GLY A 147 17.25 -18.73 13.26
CA GLY A 147 17.46 -20.01 13.94
C GLY A 147 17.89 -21.17 13.03
N ALA A 148 17.99 -20.95 11.72
CA ALA A 148 18.47 -21.95 10.77
C ALA A 148 20.01 -22.01 10.73
N ASP A 149 20.63 -22.57 11.78
CA ASP A 149 22.02 -23.06 11.78
C ASP A 149 22.08 -24.56 11.44
#